data_AF-A0A150AVX0-F1
#
_entry.id   AF-A0A150AVX0-F1
#
_cell.length_a   1.000
_cell.length_b   1.000
_cell.length_c   1.000
_cell.angle_alpha   90.00
_cell.angle_beta   90.00
_cell.angle_gamma   90.00
#
_symmetry.space_group_name_H-M   'P 1'
#
loop_
_entity.id
_entity.type
_entity.pdbx_description
1 polymer ?
#
loop_
_entity_poly.entity_id
_entity_poly.type
_entity_poly.pdbx_seq_one_letter_code
_entity_poly.pdbx_strand_id
1 'polypeptide(L)'
;MFQSLEFERVRKNEYYDTNHDIVLFQYFQSPDSTAARVMKDEELNWGFYLPYYQKWVEYNEGIEKYGLEPCYEIHKDILDYKGYVHIQIPKGEDILYPFIDFLYESWGIENVGIREQEQGVYISMKAGEISLHHSVPFKLDQLIPFIKEGTIEIAEGFLVVRSAYRKTNLELPIKMLDTVKQLAEQENITMSQWVERTINQALESVHQRRRV
;
A
#
# COMPACT_ATOMS: atom_id res chain seq x y z
N MET A 1 7.43 13.29 21.81
CA MET A 1 7.55 11.82 21.75
C MET A 1 6.72 11.38 20.54
N PHE A 2 7.32 11.40 19.35
CA PHE A 2 6.62 11.07 18.10
C PHE A 2 6.85 9.58 17.83
N GLN A 3 5.86 8.76 18.15
CA GLN A 3 5.82 7.39 17.66
C GLN A 3 5.67 7.44 16.14
N SER A 4 6.59 6.80 15.45
CA SER A 4 6.64 6.62 14.00
C SER A 4 5.40 5.84 13.51
N LEU A 5 4.32 6.56 13.22
CA LEU A 5 3.13 6.06 12.52
C LEU A 5 3.41 5.65 11.07
N GLU A 6 4.62 5.88 10.56
CA GLU A 6 4.97 5.75 9.13
C GLU A 6 4.84 4.32 8.59
N PHE A 7 4.78 3.29 9.44
CA PHE A 7 4.65 1.89 9.01
C PHE A 7 3.56 1.10 9.75
N GLU A 8 2.61 1.76 10.44
CA GLU A 8 1.50 1.04 11.03
C GLU A 8 0.64 0.41 9.92
N ARG A 9 0.37 -0.90 10.03
CA ARG A 9 -0.40 -1.66 9.03
C ARG A 9 -1.71 -0.94 8.71
N VAL A 10 -1.92 -0.66 7.43
CA VAL A 10 -3.18 -0.08 6.93
C VAL A 10 -4.32 -1.05 7.21
N ARG A 11 -5.37 -0.58 7.87
CA ARG A 11 -6.57 -1.37 8.19
C ARG A 11 -7.55 -1.29 7.02
N LYS A 12 -8.18 -2.41 6.68
CA LYS A 12 -9.06 -2.51 5.49
C LYS A 12 -10.20 -1.48 5.51
N ASN A 13 -10.77 -1.22 6.70
CA ASN A 13 -11.85 -0.23 6.88
C ASN A 13 -11.43 1.24 6.62
N GLU A 14 -10.14 1.54 6.53
CA GLU A 14 -9.67 2.88 6.17
C GLU A 14 -9.97 3.22 4.70
N TYR A 15 -9.98 2.20 3.81
CA TYR A 15 -10.07 2.39 2.37
C TYR A 15 -11.04 1.45 1.66
N TYR A 16 -11.74 0.56 2.37
CA TYR A 16 -12.74 -0.34 1.79
C TYR A 16 -14.04 -0.26 2.58
N ASP A 17 -15.14 -0.07 1.86
CA ASP A 17 -16.49 -0.19 2.38
C ASP A 17 -17.10 -1.54 2.02
N THR A 18 -17.35 -2.35 3.04
CA THR A 18 -17.91 -3.70 2.85
C THR A 18 -19.40 -3.68 2.51
N ASN A 19 -20.11 -2.59 2.80
CA ASN A 19 -21.56 -2.53 2.55
C ASN A 19 -21.85 -2.35 1.05
N HIS A 20 -21.10 -1.47 0.40
CA HIS A 20 -21.26 -1.18 -1.03
C HIS A 20 -20.23 -1.90 -1.92
N ASP A 21 -19.27 -2.61 -1.33
CA ASP A 21 -18.18 -3.30 -2.03
C ASP A 21 -17.33 -2.36 -2.91
N ILE A 22 -16.89 -1.25 -2.30
CA ILE A 22 -16.13 -0.19 -2.97
C ILE A 22 -14.88 0.19 -2.21
N VAL A 23 -13.90 0.76 -2.91
CA VAL A 23 -12.66 1.25 -2.31
C VAL A 23 -12.37 2.71 -2.61
N LEU A 24 -11.62 3.33 -1.70
CA LEU A 24 -11.19 4.72 -1.82
C LEU A 24 -10.41 4.92 -3.13
N PHE A 25 -10.75 5.99 -3.84
CA PHE A 25 -10.23 6.36 -5.16
C PHE A 25 -10.60 5.43 -6.32
N GLN A 26 -11.43 4.40 -6.12
CA GLN A 26 -11.87 3.53 -7.21
C GLN A 26 -12.50 4.34 -8.33
N TYR A 27 -12.11 4.04 -9.57
CA TYR A 27 -12.58 4.73 -10.74
C TYR A 27 -13.94 4.20 -11.20
N PHE A 28 -14.87 5.12 -11.38
CA PHE A 28 -16.22 4.87 -11.89
C PHE A 28 -16.48 5.73 -13.11
N GLN A 29 -17.31 5.23 -14.01
CA GLN A 29 -17.72 5.93 -15.20
C GLN A 29 -19.19 5.68 -15.49
N SER A 30 -19.89 6.71 -15.99
CA SER A 30 -21.25 6.60 -16.48
C SER A 30 -21.29 6.34 -18.00
N PRO A 31 -22.45 5.92 -18.55
CA PRO A 31 -22.64 5.75 -19.99
C PRO A 31 -22.37 7.01 -20.83
N ASP A 32 -22.57 8.20 -20.26
CA ASP A 32 -22.29 9.48 -20.92
C ASP A 32 -20.83 9.96 -20.75
N SER A 33 -19.95 9.06 -20.28
CA SER A 33 -18.53 9.30 -20.04
C SER A 33 -18.21 10.31 -18.92
N THR A 34 -19.15 10.54 -18.01
CA THR A 34 -18.85 11.25 -16.76
C THR A 34 -17.99 10.35 -15.87
N ALA A 35 -16.79 10.83 -15.57
CA ALA A 35 -15.82 10.17 -14.72
C ALA A 35 -15.98 10.60 -13.26
N ALA A 36 -15.92 9.65 -12.34
CA ALA A 36 -15.99 9.89 -10.91
C ALA A 36 -15.02 8.98 -10.16
N ARG A 37 -14.63 9.39 -8.96
CA ARG A 37 -13.85 8.56 -8.03
C ARG A 37 -14.58 8.45 -6.71
N VAL A 38 -14.50 7.25 -6.12
CA VAL A 38 -14.99 7.02 -4.76
C VAL A 38 -14.14 7.83 -3.79
N MET A 39 -14.81 8.64 -2.97
CA MET A 39 -14.20 9.53 -1.99
C MET A 39 -14.98 9.49 -0.69
N LYS A 40 -14.35 9.95 0.40
CA LYS A 40 -15.04 10.25 1.66
C LYS A 40 -15.33 11.74 1.77
N ASP A 41 -16.46 12.09 2.37
CA ASP A 41 -16.73 13.47 2.80
C ASP A 41 -16.03 13.79 4.13
N GLU A 42 -16.28 15.00 4.67
CA GLU A 42 -15.72 15.45 5.95
C GLU A 42 -16.22 14.63 7.15
N GLU A 43 -17.39 13.99 7.02
CA GLU A 43 -18.01 13.12 8.02
C GLU A 43 -17.62 11.64 7.84
N LEU A 44 -16.74 11.34 6.88
CA LEU A 44 -16.28 10.00 6.50
C LEU A 44 -17.33 9.11 5.81
N ASN A 45 -18.40 9.69 5.29
CA ASN A 45 -19.39 9.00 4.47
C ASN A 45 -18.83 8.71 3.07
N TRP A 46 -19.25 7.58 2.49
CA TRP A 46 -18.79 7.13 1.18
C TRP A 46 -19.65 7.70 0.04
N GLY A 47 -18.99 8.17 -1.01
CA GLY A 47 -19.67 8.70 -2.19
C GLY A 47 -18.72 9.07 -3.30
N PHE A 48 -19.14 10.01 -4.14
CA PHE A 48 -18.41 10.41 -5.33
C PHE A 48 -18.25 11.92 -5.38
N TYR A 49 -17.07 12.39 -5.74
CA TYR A 49 -16.92 13.77 -6.22
C TYR A 49 -17.13 13.78 -7.73
N LEU A 50 -18.11 14.53 -8.20
CA LEU A 50 -18.41 14.73 -9.62
C LEU A 50 -17.76 16.04 -10.10
N PRO A 51 -16.63 15.97 -10.84
CA PRO A 51 -15.86 17.18 -11.18
C PRO A 51 -16.63 18.17 -12.05
N TYR A 52 -17.42 17.66 -13.00
CA TYR A 52 -18.21 18.48 -13.92
C TYR A 52 -19.25 19.34 -13.18
N TYR A 53 -19.88 18.78 -12.15
CA TYR A 53 -20.89 19.46 -11.34
C TYR A 53 -20.32 20.16 -10.11
N GLN A 54 -19.02 19.96 -9.84
CA GLN A 54 -18.32 20.40 -8.62
C GLN A 54 -19.09 20.02 -7.34
N LYS A 55 -19.73 18.85 -7.34
CA LYS A 55 -20.62 18.38 -6.28
C LYS A 55 -20.14 17.03 -5.78
N TRP A 56 -20.17 16.85 -4.47
CA TRP A 56 -20.12 15.54 -3.85
C TRP A 56 -21.52 14.94 -3.73
N VAL A 57 -21.66 13.66 -4.07
CA VAL A 57 -22.92 12.91 -3.99
C VAL A 57 -22.71 11.61 -3.21
N GLU A 58 -23.72 11.19 -2.47
CA GLU A 58 -23.69 9.89 -1.79
C GLU A 58 -23.59 8.74 -2.79
N TYR A 59 -23.07 7.60 -2.35
CA TYR A 59 -22.89 6.42 -3.20
C TYR A 59 -24.15 6.05 -3.97
N ASN A 60 -25.28 5.87 -3.27
CA ASN A 60 -26.55 5.48 -3.91
C ASN A 60 -27.07 6.53 -4.91
N GLU A 61 -26.90 7.84 -4.63
CA GLU A 61 -27.23 8.89 -5.61
C GLU A 61 -26.34 8.74 -6.86
N GLY A 62 -25.04 8.49 -6.67
CA GLY A 62 -24.08 8.26 -7.76
C GLY A 62 -24.49 7.12 -8.69
N ILE A 63 -24.85 5.97 -8.12
CA ILE A 63 -25.26 4.79 -8.89
C ILE A 63 -26.62 5.02 -9.56
N GLU A 64 -27.66 5.39 -8.81
CA GLU A 64 -29.04 5.41 -9.31
C GLU A 64 -29.32 6.57 -10.27
N LYS A 65 -28.77 7.75 -9.99
CA LYS A 65 -29.11 8.98 -10.72
C LYS A 65 -28.12 9.29 -11.83
N TYR A 66 -26.85 8.97 -11.64
CA TYR A 66 -25.79 9.24 -12.61
C TYR A 66 -25.33 7.98 -13.35
N GLY A 67 -25.83 6.79 -12.98
CA GLY A 67 -25.52 5.54 -13.66
C GLY A 67 -24.02 5.21 -13.59
N LEU A 68 -23.37 5.56 -12.47
CA LEU A 68 -21.95 5.27 -12.30
C LEU A 68 -21.74 3.77 -12.10
N GLU A 69 -20.81 3.20 -12.87
CA GLU A 69 -20.40 1.80 -12.74
C GLU A 69 -18.88 1.70 -12.54
N PRO A 70 -18.39 0.71 -11.77
CA PRO A 70 -16.96 0.53 -11.57
C PRO A 70 -16.28 0.12 -12.88
N CYS A 71 -15.13 0.72 -13.17
CA CYS A 71 -14.40 0.43 -14.41
C CYS A 71 -13.62 -0.89 -14.37
N TYR A 72 -13.47 -1.51 -13.20
CA TYR A 72 -12.75 -2.75 -12.99
C TYR A 72 -13.18 -3.42 -11.68
N GLU A 73 -12.95 -4.73 -11.59
CA GLU A 73 -13.11 -5.50 -10.36
C GLU A 73 -11.94 -5.24 -9.39
N ILE A 74 -12.24 -5.23 -8.10
CA ILE A 74 -11.27 -4.89 -7.04
C ILE A 74 -10.76 -6.11 -6.26
N HIS A 75 -11.33 -7.30 -6.48
CA HIS A 75 -10.96 -8.52 -5.79
C HIS A 75 -10.03 -9.39 -6.62
N LYS A 76 -8.95 -9.87 -6.00
CA LYS A 76 -8.00 -10.83 -6.59
C LYS A 76 -7.56 -11.88 -5.57
N ASP A 77 -6.96 -12.94 -6.07
CA ASP A 77 -6.38 -13.99 -5.21
C ASP A 77 -5.29 -13.42 -4.30
N ILE A 78 -5.24 -13.92 -3.07
CA ILE A 78 -4.19 -13.55 -2.12
C ILE A 78 -2.86 -14.12 -2.62
N LEU A 79 -1.87 -13.25 -2.81
CA LEU A 79 -0.53 -13.67 -3.24
C LEU A 79 0.20 -14.41 -2.11
N ASP A 80 0.84 -15.54 -2.39
CA ASP A 80 1.61 -16.30 -1.37
C ASP A 80 3.04 -15.77 -1.14
N TYR A 81 3.23 -14.47 -1.35
CA TYR A 81 4.49 -13.79 -1.12
C TYR A 81 4.52 -13.14 0.26
N LYS A 82 5.73 -12.93 0.79
CA LYS A 82 5.93 -12.31 2.10
C LYS A 82 6.49 -10.91 1.95
N GLY A 83 6.06 -10.04 2.86
CA GLY A 83 6.50 -8.66 2.92
C GLY A 83 5.70 -7.75 2.01
N TYR A 84 5.95 -6.47 2.18
CA TYR A 84 5.28 -5.38 1.46
C TYR A 84 6.32 -4.40 0.94
N VAL A 85 5.92 -3.65 -0.07
CA VAL A 85 6.56 -2.43 -0.56
C VAL A 85 5.71 -1.25 -0.09
N HIS A 86 6.38 -0.21 0.37
CA HIS A 86 5.75 0.98 0.93
C HIS A 86 6.05 2.17 0.02
N ILE A 87 5.00 2.86 -0.40
CA ILE A 87 5.05 3.92 -1.40
C ILE A 87 4.27 5.12 -0.84
N GLN A 88 4.81 6.32 -1.00
CA GLN A 88 4.16 7.56 -0.60
C GLN A 88 4.11 8.50 -1.78
N ILE A 89 2.94 8.64 -2.40
CA ILE A 89 2.74 9.50 -3.57
C ILE A 89 2.03 10.79 -3.14
N PRO A 90 2.61 11.97 -3.35
CA PRO A 90 1.94 13.25 -3.08
C PRO A 90 0.62 13.41 -3.86
N LYS A 91 -0.33 14.13 -3.27
CA LYS A 91 -1.56 14.51 -3.98
C LYS A 91 -1.21 15.46 -5.12
N GLY A 92 -1.82 15.25 -6.29
CA GLY A 92 -1.58 16.05 -7.50
C GLY A 92 -0.49 15.49 -8.43
N GLU A 93 0.21 14.42 -8.04
CA GLU A 93 1.09 13.71 -8.96
C GLU A 93 0.27 12.94 -10.01
N ASP A 94 0.63 13.09 -11.29
CA ASP A 94 -0.09 12.48 -12.41
C ASP A 94 -0.15 10.95 -12.33
N ILE A 95 0.83 10.32 -11.67
CA ILE A 95 0.90 8.87 -11.52
C ILE A 95 -0.04 8.31 -10.45
N LEU A 96 -0.50 9.14 -9.50
CA LEU A 96 -1.22 8.68 -8.30
C LEU A 96 -2.40 7.78 -8.65
N TYR A 97 -3.33 8.31 -9.44
CA TYR A 97 -4.56 7.61 -9.75
C TYR A 97 -4.40 6.47 -10.76
N PRO A 98 -3.66 6.63 -11.88
CA PRO A 98 -3.37 5.51 -12.78
C PRO A 98 -2.70 4.33 -12.09
N PHE A 99 -1.83 4.61 -11.11
CA PHE A 99 -1.19 3.56 -10.33
C PHE A 99 -2.16 2.86 -9.38
N ILE A 100 -3.01 3.61 -8.67
CA ILE A 100 -4.05 3.04 -7.79
C ILE A 100 -5.03 2.17 -8.58
N ASP A 101 -5.49 2.63 -9.75
CA ASP A 101 -6.41 1.90 -10.61
C ASP A 101 -5.77 0.57 -11.04
N PHE A 102 -4.52 0.62 -11.50
CA PHE A 102 -3.74 -0.58 -11.82
C PHE A 102 -3.61 -1.54 -10.63
N LEU A 103 -3.35 -1.03 -9.42
CA LEU A 103 -3.21 -1.85 -8.22
C LEU A 103 -4.49 -2.59 -7.87
N TYR A 104 -5.64 -1.93 -7.94
CA TYR A 104 -6.91 -2.59 -7.68
C TYR A 104 -7.25 -3.61 -8.77
N GLU A 105 -7.08 -3.25 -10.04
CA GLU A 105 -7.37 -4.14 -11.16
C GLU A 105 -6.43 -5.36 -11.21
N SER A 106 -5.17 -5.20 -10.84
CA SER A 106 -4.14 -6.24 -10.99
C SER A 106 -3.83 -6.99 -9.69
N TRP A 107 -3.64 -6.27 -8.59
CA TRP A 107 -3.28 -6.86 -7.29
C TRP A 107 -4.48 -7.17 -6.41
N GLY A 108 -5.57 -6.42 -6.56
CA GLY A 108 -6.75 -6.53 -5.71
C GLY A 108 -6.56 -6.00 -4.29
N ILE A 109 -7.68 -5.72 -3.63
CA ILE A 109 -7.74 -5.12 -2.29
C ILE A 109 -7.24 -6.06 -1.19
N GLU A 110 -7.12 -7.35 -1.50
CA GLU A 110 -6.52 -8.39 -0.66
C GLU A 110 -5.02 -8.18 -0.46
N ASN A 111 -4.35 -7.58 -1.46
CA ASN A 111 -2.90 -7.46 -1.52
C ASN A 111 -2.42 -6.01 -1.45
N VAL A 112 -3.32 -5.04 -1.28
CA VAL A 112 -3.02 -3.60 -1.23
C VAL A 112 -3.70 -2.96 -0.03
N GLY A 113 -3.00 -2.08 0.67
CA GLY A 113 -3.56 -1.16 1.66
C GLY A 113 -3.36 0.28 1.22
N ILE A 114 -4.41 1.09 1.29
CA ILE A 114 -4.38 2.52 0.97
C ILE A 114 -4.74 3.33 2.21
N ARG A 115 -3.98 4.39 2.49
CA ARG A 115 -4.30 5.38 3.51
C ARG A 115 -4.12 6.76 2.93
N GLU A 116 -5.22 7.50 2.82
CA GLU A 116 -5.17 8.92 2.49
C GLU A 116 -4.57 9.71 3.67
N GLN A 117 -3.70 10.66 3.35
CA GLN A 117 -3.10 11.61 4.28
C GLN A 117 -3.29 13.02 3.74
N GLU A 118 -2.94 14.03 4.54
CA GLU A 118 -3.11 15.44 4.17
C GLU A 118 -2.36 15.79 2.87
N GLN A 119 -1.09 15.39 2.78
CA GLN A 119 -0.20 15.76 1.66
C GLN A 119 -0.08 14.70 0.56
N GLY A 120 -0.65 13.50 0.75
CA GLY A 120 -0.39 12.38 -0.12
C GLY A 120 -1.22 11.15 0.19
N VAL A 121 -0.88 10.06 -0.49
CA VAL A 121 -1.47 8.75 -0.29
C VAL A 121 -0.35 7.77 0.04
N TYR A 122 -0.49 7.11 1.18
CA TYR A 122 0.35 5.99 1.58
C TYR A 122 -0.22 4.70 1.01
N ILE A 123 0.64 3.92 0.35
CA ILE A 123 0.27 2.66 -0.28
C ILE A 123 1.20 1.57 0.26
N SER A 124 0.59 0.50 0.76
CA SER A 124 1.27 -0.73 1.17
C SER A 124 0.88 -1.84 0.21
N MET A 125 1.79 -2.25 -0.65
CA MET A 125 1.56 -3.26 -1.69
C MET A 125 2.28 -4.56 -1.34
N LYS A 126 1.58 -5.69 -1.36
CA LYS A 126 2.19 -7.00 -1.08
C LYS A 126 3.24 -7.32 -2.14
N ALA A 127 4.38 -7.86 -1.71
CA ALA A 127 5.37 -8.40 -2.63
C ALA A 127 4.72 -9.45 -3.55
N GLY A 128 5.28 -9.64 -4.74
CA GLY A 128 4.76 -10.57 -5.72
C GLY A 128 5.12 -10.19 -7.14
N GLU A 129 4.59 -10.96 -8.08
CA GLU A 129 4.85 -10.82 -9.50
C GLU A 129 3.51 -10.94 -10.23
N ILE A 130 3.24 -10.03 -11.17
CA ILE A 130 2.11 -10.17 -12.07
C ILE A 130 2.57 -10.10 -13.52
N SER A 131 1.98 -10.93 -14.36
CA SER A 131 2.20 -10.86 -15.80
C SER A 131 1.55 -9.61 -16.37
N LEU A 132 2.32 -8.83 -17.12
CA LEU A 132 1.83 -7.68 -17.86
C LEU A 132 1.35 -8.16 -19.23
N HIS A 133 0.05 -8.44 -19.34
CA HIS A 133 -0.57 -8.75 -20.64
C HIS A 133 -0.63 -7.53 -21.56
N HIS A 134 -0.62 -6.32 -20.99
CA HIS A 134 -0.63 -5.04 -21.68
C HIS A 134 0.39 -4.09 -21.04
N SER A 135 0.72 -2.99 -21.73
CA SER A 135 1.53 -1.93 -21.14
C SER A 135 0.85 -1.35 -19.90
N VAL A 136 1.61 -1.16 -18.83
CA VAL A 136 1.15 -0.45 -17.63
C VAL A 136 0.67 0.97 -17.98
N PRO A 137 -0.38 1.50 -17.32
CA PRO A 137 -0.94 2.81 -17.63
C PRO A 137 -0.07 3.98 -17.10
N PHE A 138 1.13 3.69 -16.60
CA PHE A 138 2.06 4.66 -16.01
C PHE A 138 3.51 4.33 -16.39
N LYS A 139 4.40 5.32 -16.28
CA LYS A 139 5.84 5.07 -16.43
C LYS A 139 6.44 4.71 -15.08
N LEU A 140 7.14 3.58 -15.00
CA LEU A 140 7.75 3.13 -13.74
C LEU A 140 8.72 4.18 -13.16
N ASP A 141 9.46 4.90 -14.01
CA ASP A 141 10.39 5.96 -13.58
C ASP A 141 9.70 7.10 -12.80
N GLN A 142 8.40 7.32 -13.02
CA GLN A 142 7.62 8.29 -12.25
C GLN A 142 7.25 7.75 -10.85
N LEU A 143 7.20 6.43 -10.67
CA LEU A 143 6.87 5.79 -9.40
C LEU A 143 8.08 5.67 -8.48
N ILE A 144 9.25 5.38 -9.05
CA ILE A 144 10.50 5.11 -8.32
C ILE A 144 10.82 6.15 -7.23
N PRO A 145 10.71 7.48 -7.46
CA PRO A 145 10.98 8.49 -6.43
C PRO A 145 10.09 8.40 -5.18
N PHE A 146 8.92 7.76 -5.31
CA PHE A 146 7.91 7.67 -4.26
C PHE A 146 7.99 6.38 -3.45
N ILE A 147 8.80 5.40 -3.88
CA ILE A 147 9.04 4.15 -3.14
C ILE A 147 9.89 4.47 -1.90
N LYS A 148 9.35 4.16 -0.71
CA LYS A 148 10.02 4.35 0.57
C LYS A 148 10.74 3.10 1.04
N GLU A 149 10.12 1.94 0.85
CA GLU A 149 10.72 0.65 1.18
C GLU A 149 10.39 -0.40 0.14
N GLY A 150 11.42 -1.16 -0.25
CA GLY A 150 11.34 -2.23 -1.23
C GLY A 150 11.67 -1.77 -2.65
N THR A 151 11.36 -2.61 -3.63
CA THR A 151 11.70 -2.37 -5.04
C THR A 151 10.56 -2.81 -5.94
N ILE A 152 10.32 -2.06 -7.01
CA ILE A 152 9.40 -2.39 -8.07
C ILE A 152 10.18 -2.28 -9.38
N GLU A 153 10.12 -3.32 -10.20
CA GLU A 153 10.74 -3.34 -11.52
C GLU A 153 9.84 -4.01 -12.55
N ILE A 154 10.05 -3.67 -13.82
CA ILE A 154 9.47 -4.42 -14.93
C ILE A 154 10.57 -5.28 -15.53
N ALA A 155 10.42 -6.60 -15.43
CA ALA A 155 11.40 -7.57 -15.94
C ALA A 155 10.65 -8.67 -16.71
N GLU A 156 11.12 -8.97 -17.92
CA GLU A 156 10.60 -10.10 -18.74
C GLU A 156 9.07 -10.08 -18.97
N GLY A 157 8.45 -8.91 -19.01
CA GLY A 157 6.99 -8.78 -19.14
C GLY A 157 6.21 -9.00 -17.84
N PHE A 158 6.89 -8.95 -16.69
CA PHE A 158 6.27 -8.98 -15.37
C PHE A 158 6.51 -7.67 -14.63
N LEU A 159 5.53 -7.24 -13.84
CA LEU A 159 5.77 -6.28 -12.76
C LEU A 159 6.19 -7.09 -11.54
N VAL A 160 7.43 -6.88 -11.10
CA VAL A 160 8.03 -7.60 -9.98
C VAL A 160 8.18 -6.66 -8.80
N VAL A 161 7.58 -7.03 -7.68
CA VAL A 161 7.52 -6.24 -6.45
C VAL A 161 8.21 -7.02 -5.34
N ARG A 162 9.34 -6.49 -4.85
CA ARG A 162 10.13 -7.14 -3.80
C ARG A 162 10.17 -6.26 -2.56
N SER A 163 9.77 -6.84 -1.43
CA SER A 163 9.90 -6.19 -0.13
C SER A 163 11.38 -5.92 0.21
N ALA A 164 11.64 -4.84 0.94
CA ALA A 164 12.96 -4.58 1.54
C ALA A 164 13.36 -5.65 2.57
N TYR A 165 12.38 -6.39 3.09
CA TYR A 165 12.57 -7.39 4.11
C TYR A 165 12.56 -8.80 3.51
N ARG A 166 13.70 -9.49 3.60
CA ARG A 166 13.78 -10.93 3.30
C ARG A 166 13.60 -11.73 4.57
N LYS A 167 12.63 -12.64 4.59
CA LYS A 167 12.50 -13.61 5.69
C LYS A 167 13.70 -14.55 5.68
N THR A 168 14.40 -14.61 6.81
CA THR A 168 15.48 -15.57 7.09
C THR A 168 15.08 -16.42 8.29
N ASN A 169 15.42 -17.70 8.25
CA ASN A 169 15.33 -18.58 9.42
C ASN A 169 16.70 -18.62 10.10
N LEU A 170 16.74 -18.42 11.41
CA LEU A 170 17.95 -18.48 12.22
C LEU A 170 17.82 -19.62 13.22
N GLU A 171 18.85 -20.45 13.30
CA GLU A 171 19.01 -21.40 14.42
C GLU A 171 19.80 -20.71 15.52
N LEU A 172 19.19 -20.57 16.70
CA LEU A 172 19.79 -19.92 17.86
C LEU A 172 19.62 -20.81 19.11
N PRO A 173 20.53 -20.72 20.10
CA PRO A 173 20.36 -21.44 21.37
C PRO A 173 19.04 -21.07 22.05
N ILE A 174 18.33 -22.07 22.61
CA ILE A 174 17.01 -21.88 23.26
C ILE A 174 17.04 -20.73 24.28
N LYS A 175 18.05 -20.72 25.16
CA LYS A 175 18.22 -19.66 26.17
C LYS A 175 18.34 -18.25 25.57
N MET A 176 18.93 -18.14 24.38
CA MET A 176 19.05 -16.86 23.68
C MET A 176 17.68 -16.42 23.16
N LEU A 177 16.90 -17.34 22.57
CA LEU A 177 15.54 -17.04 22.12
C LEU A 177 14.65 -16.57 23.27
N ASP A 178 14.73 -17.22 24.44
CA ASP A 178 13.99 -16.82 25.64
C ASP A 178 14.36 -15.41 26.10
N THR A 179 15.66 -15.09 26.06
CA THR A 179 16.17 -13.77 26.45
C THR A 179 15.70 -12.69 25.46
N VAL A 180 15.81 -12.95 24.15
CA VAL A 180 15.32 -12.04 23.10
C VAL A 180 13.83 -11.77 23.26
N LYS A 181 13.03 -12.81 23.57
CA LYS A 181 11.59 -12.67 23.81
C LYS A 181 11.32 -11.74 25.00
N GLN A 182 11.96 -11.98 26.14
CA GLN A 182 11.78 -11.16 27.33
C GLN A 182 12.17 -9.70 27.10
N LEU A 183 13.27 -9.44 26.39
CA LEU A 183 13.73 -8.08 26.09
C LEU A 183 12.78 -7.36 25.12
N ALA A 184 12.31 -8.05 24.09
CA ALA A 184 11.33 -7.50 23.17
C ALA A 184 10.01 -7.14 23.88
N GLU A 185 9.54 -8.00 24.80
CA GLU A 185 8.36 -7.74 25.63
C GLU A 185 8.55 -6.53 26.55
N GLN A 186 9.71 -6.40 27.21
CA GLN A 186 10.03 -5.25 28.07
C GLN A 186 10.03 -3.91 27.30
N GLU A 187 10.42 -3.96 26.04
CA GLU A 187 10.49 -2.79 25.17
C GLU A 187 9.22 -2.55 24.33
N ASN A 188 8.20 -3.42 24.49
CA ASN A 188 6.95 -3.39 23.74
C ASN A 188 7.16 -3.41 22.20
N ILE A 189 8.12 -4.22 21.75
CA ILE A 189 8.40 -4.47 20.32
C ILE A 189 8.38 -5.97 20.02
N THR A 190 8.40 -6.35 18.75
CA THR A 190 8.47 -7.76 18.35
C THR A 190 9.90 -8.31 18.47
N MET A 191 10.03 -9.63 18.65
CA MET A 191 11.35 -10.29 18.62
C MET A 191 12.14 -9.99 17.35
N SER A 192 11.46 -9.87 16.20
CA SER A 192 12.13 -9.57 14.91
C SER A 192 12.72 -8.16 14.90
N GLN A 193 11.96 -7.16 15.37
CA GLN A 193 12.45 -5.78 15.49
C GLN A 193 13.62 -5.68 16.49
N TRP A 194 13.53 -6.41 17.60
CA TRP A 194 14.60 -6.44 18.59
C TRP A 194 15.89 -7.02 17.98
N VAL A 195 15.80 -8.16 17.30
CA VAL A 195 16.93 -8.81 16.63
C VAL A 195 17.53 -7.92 15.54
N GLU A 196 16.70 -7.31 14.70
CA GLU A 196 17.13 -6.40 13.65
C GLU A 196 17.93 -5.23 14.23
N ARG A 197 17.41 -4.58 15.28
CA ARG A 197 18.09 -3.47 15.95
C ARG A 197 19.44 -3.90 16.51
N THR A 198 19.51 -5.06 17.16
CA THR A 198 20.76 -5.60 17.71
C THR A 198 21.78 -5.93 16.61
N ILE A 199 21.34 -6.51 15.49
CA ILE A 199 22.21 -6.77 14.33
C ILE A 199 22.75 -5.45 13.76
N ASN A 200 21.90 -4.43 13.59
CA ASN A 200 22.31 -3.13 13.09
C ASN A 200 23.35 -2.46 14.00
N GLN A 201 23.12 -2.45 15.31
CA GLN A 201 24.09 -1.94 16.30
C GLN A 201 25.43 -2.70 16.23
N ALA A 202 25.39 -4.02 16.08
CA ALA A 202 26.59 -4.82 15.94
C ALA A 202 27.36 -4.48 14.65
N LEU A 203 26.67 -4.32 13.52
CA LEU A 203 27.28 -3.96 12.23
C LEU A 203 27.94 -2.57 12.28
N GLU A 204 27.28 -1.57 12.87
CA GLU A 204 27.84 -0.22 13.06
C GLU A 204 29.13 -0.27 13.89
N SER A 205 29.14 -1.04 14.97
CA SER A 205 30.30 -1.20 15.84
C SER A 205 31.49 -1.88 15.13
N VAL A 206 31.21 -2.81 14.21
CA VAL A 206 32.24 -3.48 13.39
C VAL A 206 32.82 -2.51 12.35
N HIS A 207 32.00 -1.65 11.74
CA HIS A 207 32.47 -0.67 10.78
C HIS A 207 33.34 0.42 11.42
N GLN A 208 33.04 0.86 12.64
CA GLN A 208 33.88 1.82 13.36
C GLN A 208 35.26 1.23 13.71
N ARG A 209 35.34 -0.05 14.07
CA ARG A 209 36.60 -0.74 14.40
C ARG A 209 37.50 -1.02 13.20
N ARG A 210 36.97 -1.00 11.97
CA ARG A 210 37.74 -1.25 10.73
C ARG A 210 38.23 0.02 10.04
N ARG A 211 37.82 1.21 10.53
CA ARG A 211 38.26 2.53 10.02
C ARG A 211 39.38 3.16 10.87
N VAL A 212 39.84 2.44 11.91
CA VAL A 212 41.01 2.76 12.73
C VAL A 212 42.11 1.77 12.39
#